data_AF-A0A846QP06-F1
#
_entry.id   AF-A0A846QP06-F1
#
_cell.length_a   1.000
_cell.length_b   1.000
_cell.length_c   1.000
_cell.angle_alpha   90.00
_cell.angle_beta   90.00
_cell.angle_gamma   90.00
#
_symmetry.space_group_name_H-M   'P 1'
#
loop_
_entity.id
_entity.type
_entity.pdbx_description
1 polymer ?
#
loop_
_entity_poly.entity_id
_entity_poly.type
_entity_poly.pdbx_seq_one_letter_code
_entity_poly.pdbx_strand_id
1 'polypeptide(L)'
;MPDAKLDSTDIRRKSDSVLDNLITGLKVLADETKWIVLKGLRAVEIRQMEKRLESEYAAIGRHIHDGIVPGEDGRKSSGTIPPVDDDLLLSLKQIEFLREEIDYLRNERTRVREALLKARVQDLGLKSDE
;
A
#
# COMPACT_ATOMS: atom_id res chain seq x y z
N MET A 1 -18.76 28.61 59.33
CA MET A 1 -18.73 28.60 57.86
C MET A 1 -17.30 28.25 57.45
N PRO A 2 -17.00 27.00 57.06
CA PRO A 2 -15.65 26.66 56.65
C PRO A 2 -15.39 27.15 55.22
N ASP A 3 -14.37 27.98 55.05
CA ASP A 3 -13.89 28.46 53.75
C ASP A 3 -13.34 27.29 52.95
N ALA A 4 -14.04 26.91 51.87
CA ALA A 4 -13.57 25.98 50.87
C ALA A 4 -12.44 26.64 50.06
N LYS A 5 -11.22 26.63 50.59
CA LYS A 5 -10.01 26.87 49.80
C LYS A 5 -9.85 25.67 48.87
N LEU A 6 -10.39 25.78 47.66
CA LEU A 6 -10.06 24.89 46.56
C LEU A 6 -8.54 24.88 46.41
N ASP A 7 -7.95 23.74 46.70
CA ASP A 7 -6.51 23.53 46.68
C ASP A 7 -6.00 23.70 45.25
N SER A 8 -5.28 24.80 45.03
CA SER A 8 -4.69 25.16 43.73
C SER A 8 -3.76 24.08 43.16
N THR A 9 -3.28 23.15 43.99
CA THR A 9 -2.42 22.04 43.53
C THR A 9 -3.21 20.98 42.75
N ASP A 10 -4.49 20.79 43.06
CA ASP A 10 -5.35 19.79 42.42
C ASP A 10 -5.81 20.24 41.02
N ILE A 11 -6.07 21.54 40.86
CA ILE A 11 -6.37 22.16 39.56
C ILE A 11 -5.17 22.05 38.61
N ARG A 12 -3.95 22.25 39.13
CA ARG A 12 -2.71 22.19 38.35
C ARG A 12 -2.38 20.77 37.88
N ARG A 13 -2.54 19.76 38.74
CA ARG A 13 -2.43 18.34 38.36
C ARG A 13 -3.44 17.94 37.29
N LYS A 14 -4.68 18.44 37.41
CA LYS A 14 -5.75 18.13 36.45
C LYS A 14 -5.52 18.82 35.11
N SER A 15 -5.03 20.07 35.09
CA SER A 15 -4.66 20.75 33.85
C SER A 15 -3.48 20.08 33.16
N ASP A 16 -2.46 19.64 33.91
CA ASP A 16 -1.33 18.91 33.36
C ASP A 16 -1.79 17.58 32.74
N SER A 17 -2.67 16.84 33.43
CA SER A 17 -3.27 15.60 32.89
C SER A 17 -4.13 15.82 31.64
N VAL A 18 -4.89 16.91 31.56
CA VAL A 18 -5.72 17.22 30.37
C VAL A 18 -4.86 17.65 29.19
N LEU A 19 -3.83 18.46 29.43
CA LEU A 19 -2.87 18.87 28.39
C LEU A 19 -2.04 17.68 27.89
N ASP A 20 -1.59 16.81 28.79
CA ASP A 20 -0.87 15.58 28.44
C ASP A 20 -1.72 14.65 27.58
N ASN A 21 -3.01 14.51 27.90
CA ASN A 21 -3.96 13.75 27.08
C ASN A 21 -4.17 14.38 25.70
N LEU A 22 -4.22 15.71 25.62
CA LEU A 22 -4.38 16.43 24.35
C LEU A 22 -3.14 16.33 23.47
N ILE A 23 -1.94 16.44 24.05
CA ILE A 23 -0.66 16.23 23.38
C ILE A 23 -0.57 14.78 22.87
N THR A 24 -0.97 13.82 23.69
CA THR A 24 -1.03 12.39 23.31
C THR A 24 -1.98 12.18 22.13
N GLY A 25 -3.18 12.76 22.17
CA GLY A 25 -4.12 12.72 21.06
C GLY A 25 -3.56 13.34 19.78
N LEU A 26 -2.86 14.46 19.88
CA LEU A 26 -2.22 15.12 18.73
C LEU A 26 -1.08 14.27 18.13
N LYS A 27 -0.27 13.62 18.98
CA LYS A 27 0.78 12.69 18.53
C LYS A 27 0.17 11.52 17.75
N VAL A 28 -0.93 10.95 18.26
CA VAL A 28 -1.66 9.87 17.57
C VAL A 28 -2.20 10.33 16.22
N LEU A 29 -2.78 11.54 16.14
CA LEU A 29 -3.27 12.09 14.88
C LEU A 29 -2.15 12.35 13.87
N ALA A 30 -1.00 12.85 14.32
CA ALA A 30 0.17 13.05 13.46
C ALA A 30 0.67 11.73 12.88
N ASP A 31 0.79 10.69 13.70
CA ASP A 31 1.20 9.36 13.26
C ASP A 31 0.20 8.72 12.27
N GLU A 32 -1.10 8.89 12.51
CA GLU A 32 -2.12 8.38 11.61
C GLU A 32 -2.11 9.16 10.28
N THR A 33 -1.89 10.47 10.32
CA THR A 33 -1.73 11.30 9.11
C THR A 33 -0.52 10.85 8.30
N LYS A 34 0.62 10.61 8.96
CA LYS A 34 1.82 10.05 8.33
C LYS A 34 1.54 8.69 7.69
N TRP A 35 0.77 7.83 8.37
CA TRP A 35 0.36 6.53 7.83
C TRP A 35 -0.53 6.68 6.58
N ILE A 36 -1.49 7.62 6.57
CA ILE A 36 -2.34 7.90 5.42
C ILE A 36 -1.50 8.33 4.21
N VAL A 37 -0.53 9.22 4.41
CA VAL A 37 0.38 9.66 3.34
C VAL A 37 1.18 8.48 2.79
N LEU A 38 1.79 7.67 3.67
CA LEU A 38 2.56 6.49 3.25
C LEU A 38 1.70 5.48 2.49
N LYS A 39 0.47 5.24 2.97
CA LYS A 39 -0.53 4.40 2.29
C LYS A 39 -0.85 4.94 0.90
N GLY A 40 -0.99 6.26 0.76
CA GLY A 40 -1.22 6.93 -0.51
C GLY A 40 -0.07 6.70 -1.50
N LEU A 41 1.17 6.93 -1.07
CA LEU A 41 2.36 6.72 -1.90
C LEU A 41 2.48 5.26 -2.37
N ARG A 42 2.32 4.29 -1.45
CA ARG A 42 2.34 2.86 -1.82
C ARG A 42 1.19 2.48 -2.75
N ALA A 43 0.00 3.06 -2.58
CA ALA A 43 -1.12 2.81 -3.48
C ALA A 43 -0.84 3.36 -4.89
N VAL A 44 -0.13 4.48 -5.01
CA VAL A 44 0.32 5.02 -6.30
C VAL A 44 1.34 4.09 -6.96
N GLU A 45 2.30 3.57 -6.20
CA GLU A 45 3.29 2.61 -6.70
C GLU A 45 2.64 1.32 -7.22
N ILE A 46 1.72 0.72 -6.45
CA ILE A 46 0.96 -0.46 -6.88
C ILE A 46 0.17 -0.16 -8.17
N ARG A 47 -0.49 1.00 -8.26
CA ARG A 47 -1.22 1.40 -9.48
C ARG A 47 -0.29 1.56 -10.69
N GLN A 48 0.94 2.03 -10.49
CA GLN A 48 1.91 2.13 -11.58
C GLN A 48 2.32 0.73 -12.06
N MET A 49 2.55 -0.20 -11.14
CA MET A 49 2.84 -1.60 -11.50
C MET A 49 1.66 -2.28 -12.18
N GLU A 50 0.43 -2.06 -11.71
CA GLU A 50 -0.80 -2.57 -12.35
C GLU A 50 -0.95 -2.04 -13.78
N LYS A 51 -0.69 -0.74 -14.00
CA LYS A 51 -0.68 -0.15 -15.36
C LYS A 51 0.38 -0.79 -16.26
N ARG A 52 1.57 -1.05 -15.72
CA ARG A 52 2.62 -1.73 -16.47
C ARG A 52 2.21 -3.17 -16.81
N LEU A 53 1.61 -3.88 -15.87
CA LEU A 53 1.09 -5.23 -16.08
C LEU A 53 0.04 -5.27 -17.20
N GLU A 54 -0.89 -4.31 -17.22
CA GLU A 54 -1.86 -4.16 -18.31
C GLU A 54 -1.18 -3.90 -19.66
N SER A 55 -0.13 -3.08 -19.68
CA SER A 55 0.64 -2.82 -20.90
C SER A 55 1.36 -4.06 -21.45
N GLU A 56 1.87 -4.93 -20.58
CA GLU A 56 2.50 -6.21 -20.98
C GLU A 56 1.46 -7.19 -21.53
N TYR A 57 0.28 -7.29 -20.91
CA TYR A 57 -0.83 -8.08 -21.47
C TYR A 57 -1.24 -7.59 -22.85
N ALA A 58 -1.34 -6.28 -23.04
CA ALA A 58 -1.65 -5.69 -24.33
C ALA A 58 -0.53 -5.95 -25.36
N ALA A 59 0.74 -5.98 -24.94
CA ALA A 59 1.86 -6.32 -25.82
C ALA A 59 1.75 -7.76 -26.33
N ILE A 60 1.50 -8.73 -25.43
CA ILE A 60 1.25 -10.13 -25.81
C ILE A 60 0.07 -10.24 -26.78
N GLY A 61 -1.03 -9.56 -26.49
CA GLY A 61 -2.21 -9.56 -27.36
C GLY A 61 -1.90 -9.05 -28.77
N ARG A 62 -1.08 -8.00 -28.91
CA ARG A 62 -0.61 -7.49 -30.20
C ARG A 62 0.30 -8.48 -30.92
N HIS A 63 1.27 -9.07 -30.23
CA HIS A 63 2.14 -10.11 -30.83
C HIS A 63 1.34 -11.30 -31.36
N ILE A 64 0.34 -11.75 -30.61
CA ILE A 64 -0.55 -12.84 -31.05
C ILE A 64 -1.41 -12.39 -32.24
N HIS A 65 -1.99 -11.19 -32.18
CA HIS A 65 -2.79 -10.63 -33.27
C HIS A 65 -2.00 -10.54 -34.57
N ASP A 66 -0.77 -10.03 -34.53
CA ASP A 66 0.09 -9.83 -35.69
C ASP A 66 0.57 -11.17 -36.29
N GLY A 67 0.65 -12.23 -35.48
CA GLY A 67 0.92 -13.58 -35.96
C GLY A 67 -0.28 -14.29 -36.60
N ILE A 68 -1.50 -13.93 -36.19
CA ILE A 68 -2.75 -14.54 -36.66
C ILE A 68 -3.31 -13.79 -37.88
N VAL A 69 -3.34 -12.46 -37.83
CA VAL A 69 -3.91 -11.60 -38.88
C VAL A 69 -2.82 -11.31 -39.91
N PRO A 70 -3.03 -11.67 -41.19
CA PRO A 70 -2.04 -11.38 -42.22
C PRO A 70 -2.00 -9.87 -42.48
N GLY A 71 -0.80 -9.28 -42.43
CA GLY A 71 -0.58 -7.89 -42.84
C GLY A 71 -0.91 -7.65 -44.32
N GLU A 72 -1.11 -6.38 -44.70
CA GLU A 72 -1.46 -5.94 -46.08
C GLU A 72 -0.46 -6.45 -47.15
N ASP A 73 0.71 -6.92 -46.75
CA ASP A 73 1.80 -7.40 -47.62
C ASP A 73 1.59 -8.82 -48.19
N GLY A 74 0.46 -9.47 -47.92
CA GLY A 74 0.06 -10.74 -48.57
C GLY A 74 0.93 -11.96 -48.20
N ARG A 75 1.82 -11.87 -47.21
CA ARG A 75 2.49 -13.04 -46.64
C ARG A 75 1.48 -13.82 -45.80
N LYS A 76 1.23 -15.06 -46.22
CA LYS A 76 0.32 -16.02 -45.58
C LYS A 76 0.59 -16.09 -44.08
N SER A 77 -0.28 -15.52 -43.26
CA SER A 77 -0.39 -15.94 -41.86
C SER A 77 -1.04 -17.31 -41.84
N SER A 78 -0.55 -18.20 -40.97
CA SER A 78 -0.96 -19.61 -40.95
C SER A 78 -2.33 -19.84 -40.32
N GLY A 79 -3.01 -18.79 -39.81
CA GLY A 79 -4.17 -18.95 -38.93
C GLY A 79 -3.84 -19.68 -37.61
N THR A 80 -2.55 -19.85 -37.31
CA THR A 80 -2.02 -20.53 -36.12
C THR A 80 -1.39 -19.51 -35.20
N ILE A 81 -1.43 -19.79 -33.89
CA ILE A 81 -0.71 -18.99 -32.88
C ILE A 81 0.77 -18.88 -33.30
N PRO A 82 1.35 -17.66 -33.31
CA PRO A 82 2.76 -17.50 -33.66
C PRO A 82 3.66 -18.32 -32.73
N PRO A 83 4.82 -18.81 -33.21
CA PRO A 83 5.78 -19.49 -32.35
C PRO A 83 6.23 -18.55 -31.23
N VAL A 84 6.51 -19.12 -30.07
CA VAL A 84 7.02 -18.36 -28.93
C VAL A 84 8.42 -17.84 -29.27
N ASP A 85 8.55 -16.53 -29.40
CA ASP A 85 9.80 -15.82 -29.61
C ASP A 85 10.35 -15.22 -28.30
N ASP A 86 11.57 -14.69 -28.35
CA ASP A 86 12.25 -14.13 -27.19
C ASP A 86 11.50 -12.93 -26.58
N ASP A 87 10.82 -12.14 -27.43
CA ASP A 87 10.02 -10.99 -27.00
C ASP A 87 8.78 -11.44 -26.21
N LEU A 88 8.07 -12.48 -26.68
CA LEU A 88 6.94 -13.06 -25.95
C LEU A 88 7.39 -13.68 -24.62
N LEU A 89 8.53 -14.38 -24.59
CA LEU A 89 9.10 -14.92 -23.36
C LEU A 89 9.46 -13.82 -22.36
N LEU A 90 10.01 -12.72 -22.83
CA LEU A 90 10.35 -11.58 -21.99
C LEU A 90 9.09 -10.95 -21.36
N SER A 91 8.04 -10.69 -22.15
CA SER A 91 6.79 -10.15 -21.61
C SER A 91 6.12 -11.11 -20.62
N LEU A 92 6.15 -12.43 -20.86
CA LEU A 92 5.63 -13.42 -19.90
C LEU A 92 6.38 -13.37 -18.56
N LYS A 93 7.71 -13.29 -18.60
CA LYS A 93 8.53 -13.16 -17.39
C LYS A 93 8.25 -11.85 -16.65
N GLN A 94 8.05 -10.76 -17.38
CA GLN A 94 7.72 -9.47 -16.79
C GLN A 94 6.34 -9.48 -16.13
N ILE A 95 5.35 -10.15 -16.73
CA ILE A 95 4.02 -10.36 -16.14
C ILE A 95 4.12 -11.14 -14.83
N GLU A 96 4.88 -12.24 -14.82
CA GLU A 96 5.09 -13.05 -13.62
C GLU A 96 5.70 -12.21 -12.49
N PHE A 97 6.82 -11.53 -12.78
CA PHE A 97 7.48 -10.63 -11.83
C PHE A 97 6.53 -9.54 -11.30
N LEU A 98 5.80 -8.85 -12.19
CA LEU A 98 4.91 -7.76 -11.78
C LEU A 98 3.77 -8.24 -10.89
N ARG A 99 3.24 -9.44 -11.13
CA ARG A 99 2.20 -10.04 -10.28
C ARG A 99 2.73 -10.35 -8.88
N GLU A 100 3.87 -11.01 -8.81
CA GLU A 100 4.53 -11.32 -7.53
C GLU A 100 4.85 -10.05 -6.74
N GLU A 101 5.39 -9.03 -7.41
CA GLU A 101 5.77 -7.77 -6.77
C GLU A 101 4.55 -6.99 -6.27
N ILE A 102 3.45 -6.94 -7.05
CA ILE A 102 2.19 -6.32 -6.61
C ILE A 102 1.65 -7.00 -5.35
N ASP A 103 1.65 -8.33 -5.32
CA ASP A 103 1.17 -9.10 -4.18
C ASP A 103 2.08 -8.92 -2.96
N TYR A 104 3.40 -8.90 -3.18
CA TYR A 104 4.38 -8.57 -2.15
C TYR A 104 4.12 -7.19 -1.54
N LEU A 105 3.98 -6.14 -2.37
CA LEU A 105 3.74 -4.77 -1.91
C LEU A 105 2.42 -4.61 -1.14
N ARG A 106 1.37 -5.33 -1.56
CA ARG A 106 0.08 -5.38 -0.86
C ARG A 106 0.20 -6.02 0.51
N ASN A 107 0.93 -7.14 0.61
CA ASN A 107 1.15 -7.85 1.86
C ASN A 107 2.05 -7.05 2.81
N GLU A 108 3.12 -6.46 2.31
CA GLU A 108 4.04 -5.65 3.10
C GLU A 108 3.34 -4.40 3.65
N ARG A 109 2.38 -3.82 2.92
CA ARG A 109 1.55 -2.72 3.45
C ARG A 109 0.74 -3.15 4.68
N THR A 110 0.13 -4.33 4.66
CA THR A 110 -0.62 -4.87 5.80
C THR A 110 0.32 -5.12 6.98
N ARG A 111 1.46 -5.76 6.73
CA ARG A 111 2.49 -6.06 7.73
C ARG A 111 3.01 -4.81 8.43
N VAL A 112 3.33 -3.76 7.67
CA VAL A 112 3.79 -2.48 8.24
C VAL A 112 2.70 -1.84 9.09
N ARG A 113 1.43 -1.93 8.70
CA ARG A 113 0.32 -1.41 9.51
C ARG A 113 0.23 -2.15 10.85
N GLU A 114 0.27 -3.47 10.81
CA GLU A 114 0.20 -4.30 12.01
C GLU A 114 1.37 -4.02 12.95
N ALA A 115 2.59 -3.88 12.41
CA ALA A 115 3.76 -3.52 13.19
C ALA A 115 3.62 -2.16 13.87
N LEU A 116 3.11 -1.14 13.15
CA LEU A 116 2.83 0.19 13.72
C LEU A 116 1.77 0.15 14.83
N LEU A 117 0.69 -0.61 14.63
CA LEU A 117 -0.36 -0.77 15.63
C LEU A 117 0.17 -1.48 16.88
N LYS A 118 0.95 -2.56 16.69
CA LYS A 118 1.55 -3.31 17.80
C LYS A 118 2.52 -2.44 18.61
N ALA A 119 3.38 -1.66 17.93
CA ALA A 119 4.28 -0.72 18.60
C ALA A 119 3.51 0.34 19.39
N ARG A 120 2.38 0.83 18.86
CA ARG A 120 1.52 1.82 19.53
C ARG A 120 0.84 1.26 20.79
N VAL A 121 0.33 0.02 20.72
CA VAL A 121 -0.27 -0.66 21.89
C VAL A 121 0.75 -0.80 23.01
N GLN A 122 2.00 -1.14 22.67
CA GLN A 122 3.11 -1.21 23.64
C GLN A 122 3.48 0.16 24.23
N ASP A 123 3.62 1.20 23.39
CA ASP A 123 3.98 2.57 23.82
C ASP A 123 2.93 3.16 24.78
N LEU A 124 1.64 2.86 24.54
CA LEU A 124 0.54 3.34 25.37
C LEU A 124 0.25 2.47 26.60
N GLY A 125 0.98 1.36 26.79
CA GLY A 125 0.79 0.46 27.94
C GLY A 125 -0.60 -0.18 28.01
N LEU A 126 -1.34 -0.21 26.90
CA LEU A 126 -2.62 -0.89 26.79
C LEU A 126 -2.34 -2.39 26.76
N LYS A 127 -2.45 -3.06 27.90
CA LYS A 127 -2.41 -4.52 27.94
C LYS A 127 -3.57 -5.05 27.10
N SER A 128 -3.28 -5.99 26.20
CA SER A 128 -4.32 -6.88 25.69
C SER A 128 -4.74 -7.74 26.87
N ASP A 129 -5.87 -7.43 27.50
CA ASP A 129 -6.53 -8.34 28.42
C ASP A 129 -7.00 -9.55 27.58
N GLU A 130 -6.25 -10.64 27.64
CA GLU A 130 -6.69 -12.01 27.31
C GLU A 130 -7.10 -12.74 28.58
#